data_AF-T1E6Y3-F1
#
_entry.id   AF-T1E6Y3-F1
#
_cell.length_a   1.000
_cell.length_b   1.000
_cell.length_c   1.000
_cell.angle_alpha   90.00
_cell.angle_beta   90.00
_cell.angle_gamma   90.00
#
_symmetry.space_group_name_H-M   'P 1'
#
loop_
_entity.id
_entity.type
_entity.pdbx_description
1 polymer ?
#
loop_
_entity_poly.entity_id
_entity_poly.type
_entity_poly.pdbx_seq_one_letter_code
_entity_poly.pdbx_strand_id
1 'polypeptide(L)'
;MNFGIFIVIGTILVTCMGQECPMKYRRLSKNHTFCIPSTCKVEAGGSVSDSDKEVILKAHNDLRNKLALGQEKQNDVVMPTAANMMKLEWDDELAAIAQAHSNQCQFEHDSNDQRAVGNFSVGQNLLIMMGTFSIDWNYTRHWYTSEVGYFKPEYIKPFHFEGEFGHFSQVIWATTWKVGCGVSGYTEDNMKNLLYTCNYGPAGNWQDGEAYKVGSPCSACPENTKCSDEYPGLCSSLTPNGPQPKRPNTDDYLLYCDFSDKDPQNCKDVKISGSKEMETGKLYTGSYKTAVFNAGENVSISFGKFQHKDGLCAYVIGRFGPNDATQSAKSSVKFKFSSSGLIFPSFMKDSRSSPSWHTIGILMRTSREMEITYTYEVDADAPAQYFEFNQYGVRGGKM
;
A
#
# COMPACT_ATOMS: atom_id res chain seq x y z
N MET A 1 -69.51 -6.13 -7.57
CA MET A 1 -68.12 -6.47 -7.24
C MET A 1 -67.43 -6.93 -8.51
N ASN A 2 -66.54 -6.12 -9.06
CA ASN A 2 -65.40 -6.59 -9.86
C ASN A 2 -64.42 -5.42 -9.98
N PHE A 3 -63.36 -5.47 -9.17
CA PHE A 3 -62.22 -4.57 -9.25
C PHE A 3 -61.32 -5.06 -10.39
N GLY A 4 -61.23 -4.28 -11.48
CA GLY A 4 -60.22 -4.47 -12.51
C GLY A 4 -58.90 -3.85 -12.06
N ILE A 5 -57.93 -4.69 -11.71
CA ILE A 5 -56.56 -4.27 -11.38
C ILE A 5 -55.83 -3.99 -12.70
N PHE A 6 -55.48 -2.73 -12.96
CA PHE A 6 -54.53 -2.38 -14.01
C PHE A 6 -53.10 -2.65 -13.51
N ILE A 7 -52.46 -3.70 -14.01
CA ILE A 7 -51.03 -3.95 -13.82
C ILE A 7 -50.29 -3.16 -14.90
N VAL A 8 -49.69 -2.03 -14.51
CA VAL A 8 -48.70 -1.34 -15.35
C VAL A 8 -47.38 -2.09 -15.21
N ILE A 9 -47.03 -2.90 -16.22
CA ILE A 9 -45.72 -3.54 -16.33
C ILE A 9 -44.73 -2.46 -16.77
N GLY A 10 -44.12 -1.77 -15.81
CA GLY A 10 -42.97 -0.92 -16.04
C GLY A 10 -41.74 -1.81 -16.28
N THR A 11 -41.30 -1.91 -17.54
CA THR A 11 -39.98 -2.45 -17.88
C THR A 11 -38.92 -1.52 -17.29
N ILE A 12 -38.33 -1.92 -16.16
CA ILE A 12 -37.09 -1.32 -15.66
C ILE A 12 -35.98 -1.72 -16.62
N LEU A 13 -35.71 -0.86 -17.60
CA LEU A 13 -34.43 -0.82 -18.28
C LEU A 13 -33.39 -0.48 -17.23
N VAL A 14 -32.71 -1.50 -16.69
CA VAL A 14 -31.44 -1.34 -15.98
C VAL A 14 -30.44 -0.88 -17.04
N THR A 15 -30.35 0.42 -17.26
CA THR A 15 -29.20 1.01 -17.92
C THR A 15 -27.99 0.71 -17.04
N CYS A 16 -27.02 0.00 -17.59
CA CYS A 16 -25.73 -0.22 -16.95
C CYS A 16 -25.06 1.16 -16.81
N MET A 17 -25.31 1.84 -15.68
CA MET A 17 -24.54 3.01 -15.30
C MET A 17 -23.10 2.52 -15.15
N GLY A 18 -22.23 2.95 -16.07
CA GLY A 18 -20.79 2.73 -15.95
C GLY A 18 -20.38 3.14 -14.54
N GLN A 19 -19.77 2.22 -13.80
CA GLN A 19 -19.41 2.44 -12.40
C GLN A 19 -18.52 3.69 -12.31
N GLU A 20 -19.02 4.77 -11.72
CA GLU A 20 -18.22 5.98 -11.53
C GLU A 20 -16.96 5.63 -10.74
N CYS A 21 -15.80 6.10 -11.21
CA CYS A 21 -14.51 5.90 -10.53
C CYS A 21 -14.62 6.32 -9.05
N PRO A 22 -14.39 5.42 -8.08
CA PRO A 22 -14.43 5.76 -6.67
C PRO A 22 -13.46 6.91 -6.32
N MET A 23 -13.90 7.85 -5.48
CA MET A 23 -13.09 9.00 -5.05
C MET A 23 -11.73 8.59 -4.46
N LYS A 24 -11.67 7.44 -3.78
CA LYS A 24 -10.41 6.90 -3.24
C LYS A 24 -9.33 6.68 -4.29
N TYR A 25 -9.70 6.36 -5.53
CA TYR A 25 -8.75 6.16 -6.63
C TYR A 25 -8.45 7.47 -7.36
N ARG A 26 -9.45 8.35 -7.55
CA ARG A 26 -9.25 9.70 -8.13
C ARG A 26 -8.25 10.52 -7.34
N ARG A 27 -8.17 10.33 -6.02
CA ARG A 27 -7.18 10.98 -5.14
C ARG A 27 -5.75 10.49 -5.36
N LEU A 28 -5.58 9.25 -5.80
CA LEU A 28 -4.28 8.59 -5.88
C LEU A 28 -3.60 8.83 -7.23
N SER A 29 -4.38 8.77 -8.32
CA SER A 29 -3.87 9.07 -9.66
C SER A 29 -4.98 9.57 -10.58
N LYS A 30 -4.62 10.51 -11.47
CA LYS A 30 -5.49 11.00 -12.54
C LYS A 30 -5.81 9.93 -13.59
N ASN A 31 -4.94 8.92 -13.71
CA ASN A 31 -5.05 7.83 -14.69
C ASN A 31 -5.14 6.47 -13.99
N HIS A 32 -5.71 6.42 -12.78
CA HIS A 32 -5.78 5.19 -12.00
C HIS A 32 -6.40 4.04 -12.80
N THR A 33 -5.75 2.87 -12.80
CA THR A 33 -6.08 1.72 -13.67
C THR A 33 -7.51 1.23 -13.49
N PHE A 34 -8.02 1.24 -12.25
CA PHE A 34 -9.43 0.92 -11.99
C PHE A 34 -10.42 1.84 -12.70
N CYS A 35 -10.02 3.07 -13.01
CA CYS A 35 -10.90 4.13 -13.45
C CYS A 35 -10.88 4.39 -14.96
N ILE A 36 -9.99 3.71 -15.69
CA ILE A 36 -9.92 3.79 -17.15
C ILE A 36 -10.74 2.66 -17.78
N PRO A 37 -11.47 2.94 -18.87
CA PRO A 37 -12.24 1.92 -19.57
C PRO A 37 -11.33 0.90 -20.26
N SER A 38 -11.89 -0.24 -20.64
CA SER A 38 -11.24 -1.25 -21.48
C SER A 38 -10.82 -0.63 -22.82
N THR A 39 -9.59 -0.87 -23.26
CA THR A 39 -9.05 -0.41 -24.58
C THR A 39 -9.33 -1.40 -25.70
N CYS A 40 -9.69 -2.64 -25.35
CA CYS A 40 -9.94 -3.76 -26.24
C CYS A 40 -11.31 -4.38 -25.98
N LYS A 41 -11.75 -5.25 -26.90
CA LYS A 41 -12.88 -6.13 -26.68
C LYS A 41 -12.41 -7.38 -25.93
N VAL A 42 -12.85 -7.53 -24.68
CA VAL A 42 -12.61 -8.75 -23.90
C VAL A 42 -13.54 -9.86 -24.41
N GLU A 43 -12.96 -10.99 -24.78
CA GLU A 43 -13.61 -12.16 -25.38
C GLU A 43 -13.63 -13.38 -24.44
N ALA A 44 -12.77 -13.42 -23.42
CA ALA A 44 -12.72 -14.46 -22.39
C ALA A 44 -12.21 -13.89 -21.05
N GLY A 45 -12.49 -14.57 -19.94
CA GLY A 45 -12.10 -14.12 -18.60
C GLY A 45 -13.04 -13.04 -18.04
N GLY A 46 -12.49 -12.01 -17.40
CA GLY A 46 -13.26 -10.88 -16.86
C GLY A 46 -13.79 -11.05 -15.44
N SER A 47 -13.58 -12.22 -14.83
CA SER A 47 -13.85 -12.45 -13.41
C SER A 47 -12.98 -13.59 -12.88
N VAL A 48 -12.71 -13.57 -11.57
CA VAL A 48 -12.00 -14.62 -10.85
C VAL A 48 -13.00 -15.23 -9.86
N SER A 49 -13.37 -16.50 -10.07
CA SER A 49 -14.29 -17.20 -9.16
C SER A 49 -13.59 -17.59 -7.86
N ASP A 50 -14.34 -17.94 -6.81
CA ASP A 50 -13.73 -18.34 -5.54
C ASP A 50 -12.85 -19.60 -5.67
N SER A 51 -13.23 -20.56 -6.52
CA SER A 51 -12.37 -21.72 -6.83
C SER A 51 -11.07 -21.32 -7.53
N ASP A 52 -11.11 -20.28 -8.37
CA ASP A 52 -9.92 -19.77 -9.04
C ASP A 52 -8.98 -19.07 -8.03
N LYS A 53 -9.55 -18.29 -7.10
CA LYS A 53 -8.81 -17.65 -6.00
C LYS A 53 -8.07 -18.70 -5.17
N GLU A 54 -8.72 -19.82 -4.86
CA GLU A 54 -8.11 -20.94 -4.13
C GLU A 54 -6.93 -21.55 -4.89
N VAL A 55 -7.07 -21.79 -6.20
CA VAL A 55 -5.97 -22.30 -7.04
C VAL A 55 -4.78 -21.35 -7.03
N ILE A 56 -5.04 -20.05 -7.22
CA ILE A 56 -3.99 -19.02 -7.25
C ILE A 56 -3.28 -18.95 -5.89
N LEU A 57 -4.03 -18.85 -4.79
CA LEU A 57 -3.45 -18.77 -3.44
C LEU A 57 -2.66 -20.03 -3.10
N LYS A 58 -3.18 -21.21 -3.44
CA LYS A 58 -2.49 -22.47 -3.21
C LYS A 58 -1.18 -22.51 -3.98
N ALA A 59 -1.17 -22.13 -5.25
CA ALA A 59 0.05 -22.11 -6.06
C ALA A 59 1.12 -21.20 -5.44
N HIS A 60 0.76 -19.97 -5.05
CA HIS A 60 1.69 -19.05 -4.40
C HIS A 60 2.21 -19.59 -3.06
N ASN A 61 1.32 -20.06 -2.20
CA ASN A 61 1.69 -20.50 -0.85
C ASN A 61 2.46 -21.83 -0.85
N ASP A 62 2.17 -22.76 -1.76
CA ASP A 62 2.97 -23.97 -1.97
C ASP A 62 4.42 -23.60 -2.32
N LEU A 63 4.62 -22.68 -3.26
CA LEU A 63 5.94 -22.25 -3.73
C LEU A 63 6.72 -21.48 -2.64
N ARG A 64 6.06 -20.56 -1.95
CA ARG A 64 6.65 -19.82 -0.82
C ARG A 64 7.04 -20.77 0.31
N ASN A 65 6.19 -21.74 0.64
CA ASN A 65 6.45 -22.74 1.67
C ASN A 65 7.63 -23.64 1.31
N LYS A 66 7.68 -24.13 0.07
CA LYS A 66 8.81 -24.93 -0.46
C LYS A 66 10.12 -24.17 -0.29
N LEU A 67 10.18 -22.91 -0.72
CA LEU A 67 11.39 -22.09 -0.57
C LEU A 67 11.73 -21.85 0.90
N ALA A 68 10.76 -21.43 1.72
CA ALA A 68 10.99 -21.10 3.12
C ALA A 68 11.55 -22.29 3.92
N LEU A 69 11.15 -23.52 3.56
CA LEU A 69 11.65 -24.76 4.14
C LEU A 69 13.02 -25.21 3.58
N GLY A 70 13.64 -24.46 2.68
CA GLY A 70 14.93 -24.81 2.06
C GLY A 70 14.83 -25.99 1.09
N GLN A 71 13.63 -26.24 0.56
CA GLN A 71 13.36 -27.32 -0.40
C GLN A 71 13.44 -26.84 -1.85
N GLU A 72 13.74 -25.55 -2.07
CA GLU A 72 14.01 -25.02 -3.39
C GLU A 72 15.48 -25.23 -3.75
N LYS A 73 15.70 -25.95 -4.84
CA LYS A 73 17.03 -26.35 -5.30
C LYS A 73 17.13 -26.04 -6.78
N GLN A 74 18.17 -25.32 -7.15
CA GLN A 74 18.51 -25.02 -8.52
C GLN A 74 19.93 -25.51 -8.80
N ASN A 75 20.07 -26.49 -9.71
CA ASN A 75 21.33 -27.19 -9.93
C ASN A 75 21.91 -27.70 -8.59
N ASP A 76 23.13 -27.33 -8.23
CA ASP A 76 23.76 -27.71 -6.96
C ASP A 76 23.58 -26.65 -5.84
N VAL A 77 22.85 -25.57 -6.11
CA VAL A 77 22.59 -24.49 -5.14
C VAL A 77 21.23 -24.71 -4.48
N VAL A 78 21.24 -24.81 -3.16
CA VAL A 78 20.02 -24.84 -2.33
C VAL A 78 19.73 -23.41 -1.87
N MET A 79 18.49 -22.96 -2.10
CA MET A 79 18.08 -21.65 -1.61
C MET A 79 18.03 -21.65 -0.07
N PRO A 80 18.57 -20.61 0.60
CA PRO A 80 18.48 -20.48 2.04
C PRO A 80 17.03 -20.51 2.56
N THR A 81 16.84 -21.05 3.76
CA THR A 81 15.53 -21.04 4.43
C THR A 81 15.12 -19.61 4.81
N ALA A 82 13.81 -19.38 4.92
CA ALA A 82 13.25 -18.06 5.24
C ALA A 82 12.61 -18.05 6.64
N ALA A 83 13.05 -17.13 7.50
CA ALA A 83 12.59 -17.00 8.87
C ALA A 83 11.26 -16.25 9.04
N ASN A 84 10.86 -15.45 8.05
CA ASN A 84 9.75 -14.50 8.16
C ASN A 84 8.80 -14.50 6.95
N MET A 85 8.79 -15.56 6.14
CA MET A 85 7.99 -15.63 4.91
C MET A 85 6.50 -15.60 5.24
N MET A 86 5.76 -14.58 4.80
CA MET A 86 4.31 -14.51 5.05
C MET A 86 3.53 -15.51 4.17
N LYS A 87 2.44 -16.07 4.72
CA LYS A 87 1.38 -16.70 3.92
C LYS A 87 0.61 -15.60 3.18
N LEU A 88 0.36 -15.78 1.89
CA LEU A 88 -0.47 -14.88 1.11
C LEU A 88 -1.95 -15.14 1.38
N GLU A 89 -2.70 -14.05 1.42
CA GLU A 89 -4.17 -14.00 1.50
C GLU A 89 -4.70 -13.23 0.28
N TRP A 90 -5.94 -13.55 -0.13
CA TRP A 90 -6.58 -12.85 -1.23
C TRP A 90 -6.97 -11.41 -0.82
N ASP A 91 -6.90 -10.49 -1.77
CA ASP A 91 -7.37 -9.12 -1.63
C ASP A 91 -8.20 -8.72 -2.86
N ASP A 92 -9.49 -8.47 -2.66
CA ASP A 92 -10.43 -8.15 -3.74
C ASP A 92 -10.19 -6.76 -4.35
N GLU A 93 -9.60 -5.81 -3.61
CA GLU A 93 -9.23 -4.50 -4.16
C GLU A 93 -8.07 -4.66 -5.15
N LEU A 94 -7.04 -5.42 -4.79
CA LEU A 94 -5.94 -5.75 -5.69
C LEU A 94 -6.41 -6.50 -6.94
N ALA A 95 -7.33 -7.47 -6.76
CA ALA A 95 -7.88 -8.26 -7.86
C ALA A 95 -8.69 -7.40 -8.83
N ALA A 96 -9.52 -6.48 -8.31
CA ALA A 96 -10.32 -5.60 -9.16
C ALA A 96 -9.43 -4.66 -9.99
N ILE A 97 -8.35 -4.14 -9.41
CA ILE A 97 -7.35 -3.32 -10.13
C ILE A 97 -6.60 -4.17 -11.17
N ALA A 98 -6.19 -5.39 -10.81
CA ALA A 98 -5.51 -6.32 -11.72
C ALA A 98 -6.42 -6.74 -12.89
N GLN A 99 -7.72 -6.92 -12.65
CA GLN A 99 -8.69 -7.20 -13.71
C GLN A 99 -8.88 -5.98 -14.63
N ALA A 100 -8.95 -4.77 -14.07
CA ALA A 100 -9.01 -3.54 -14.86
C ALA A 100 -7.75 -3.35 -15.72
N HIS A 101 -6.58 -3.74 -15.20
CA HIS A 101 -5.32 -3.78 -15.94
C HIS A 101 -5.37 -4.78 -17.10
N SER A 102 -5.77 -6.02 -16.85
CA SER A 102 -5.91 -7.02 -17.91
C SER A 102 -6.90 -6.60 -19.01
N ASN A 103 -7.93 -5.82 -18.67
CA ASN A 103 -8.86 -5.24 -19.64
C ASN A 103 -8.23 -4.14 -20.53
N GLN A 104 -7.00 -3.69 -20.24
CA GLN A 104 -6.26 -2.79 -21.13
C GLN A 104 -5.56 -3.53 -22.27
N CYS A 105 -5.51 -4.88 -22.23
CA CYS A 105 -4.93 -5.70 -23.30
C CYS A 105 -3.52 -5.25 -23.76
N GLN A 106 -2.75 -4.64 -22.87
CA GLN A 106 -1.41 -4.16 -23.10
C GLN A 106 -0.49 -4.95 -22.18
N PHE A 107 0.46 -5.69 -22.77
CA PHE A 107 1.44 -6.46 -22.02
C PHE A 107 2.59 -5.57 -21.56
N GLU A 108 2.26 -4.61 -20.70
CA GLU A 108 3.19 -3.70 -20.06
C GLU A 108 2.68 -3.37 -18.65
N HIS A 109 3.59 -3.00 -17.75
CA HIS A 109 3.18 -2.59 -16.40
C HIS A 109 2.57 -1.19 -16.42
N ASP A 110 1.46 -1.03 -15.69
CA ASP A 110 1.01 0.31 -15.28
C ASP A 110 2.02 0.98 -14.32
N SER A 111 1.92 2.28 -14.11
CA SER A 111 2.78 2.99 -13.16
C SER A 111 2.33 2.76 -11.72
N ASN A 112 3.26 2.94 -10.76
CA ASN A 112 2.98 2.72 -9.33
C ASN A 112 1.78 3.54 -8.80
N ASP A 113 1.57 4.76 -9.30
CA ASP A 113 0.43 5.60 -8.91
C ASP A 113 -0.88 5.11 -9.54
N GLN A 114 -0.83 4.48 -10.72
CA GLN A 114 -2.02 3.98 -11.41
C GLN A 114 -2.63 2.74 -10.73
N ARG A 115 -1.80 1.92 -10.07
CA ARG A 115 -2.23 0.76 -9.26
C ARG A 115 -2.23 1.01 -7.75
N ALA A 116 -2.10 2.25 -7.30
CA ALA A 116 -1.96 2.57 -5.89
C ALA A 116 -3.23 2.23 -5.09
N VAL A 117 -3.07 1.76 -3.86
CA VAL A 117 -4.17 1.55 -2.91
C VAL A 117 -3.91 2.30 -1.61
N GLY A 118 -4.94 2.42 -0.77
CA GLY A 118 -4.83 3.13 0.50
C GLY A 118 -3.84 2.48 1.49
N ASN A 119 -3.79 1.14 1.49
CA ASN A 119 -3.15 0.31 2.52
C ASN A 119 -1.62 0.21 2.42
N PHE A 120 -1.06 0.13 1.21
CA PHE A 120 0.36 -0.16 0.97
C PHE A 120 0.74 0.12 -0.49
N SER A 121 2.05 0.07 -0.80
CA SER A 121 2.55 0.03 -2.18
C SER A 121 2.16 -1.28 -2.87
N VAL A 122 2.01 -1.26 -4.19
CA VAL A 122 1.56 -2.44 -4.97
C VAL A 122 2.60 -2.85 -6.00
N GLY A 123 3.04 -4.11 -5.95
CA GLY A 123 3.86 -4.76 -6.98
C GLY A 123 2.99 -5.47 -8.01
N GLN A 124 3.54 -5.89 -9.14
CA GLN A 124 2.76 -6.50 -10.23
C GLN A 124 3.58 -7.55 -10.98
N ASN A 125 2.94 -8.68 -11.30
CA ASN A 125 3.44 -9.65 -12.26
C ASN A 125 2.46 -9.78 -13.42
N LEU A 126 3.00 -9.90 -14.64
CA LEU A 126 2.23 -10.06 -15.88
C LEU A 126 2.61 -11.36 -16.58
N LEU A 127 1.64 -11.98 -17.24
CA LEU A 127 1.86 -13.11 -18.12
C LEU A 127 0.97 -12.96 -19.35
N ILE A 128 1.53 -13.22 -20.53
CA ILE A 128 0.78 -13.31 -21.78
C ILE A 128 0.86 -14.72 -22.36
N MET A 129 -0.30 -15.31 -22.66
CA MET A 129 -0.39 -16.55 -23.45
C MET A 129 -0.93 -16.23 -24.83
N MET A 130 -0.25 -16.70 -25.87
CA MET A 130 -0.66 -16.49 -27.26
C MET A 130 -1.28 -17.77 -27.85
N GLY A 131 -2.21 -17.61 -28.79
CA GLY A 131 -2.87 -18.69 -29.52
C GLY A 131 -4.01 -19.41 -28.80
N THR A 132 -4.43 -18.97 -27.60
CA THR A 132 -5.44 -19.66 -26.79
C THR A 132 -6.29 -18.72 -25.94
N PHE A 133 -7.51 -19.16 -25.61
CA PHE A 133 -8.36 -18.58 -24.55
C PHE A 133 -8.56 -19.54 -23.37
N SER A 134 -7.81 -20.64 -23.32
CA SER A 134 -7.81 -21.55 -22.19
C SER A 134 -7.08 -20.91 -21.01
N ILE A 135 -7.83 -20.57 -19.97
CA ILE A 135 -7.31 -20.00 -18.74
C ILE A 135 -6.82 -21.12 -17.82
N ASP A 136 -5.57 -21.03 -17.37
CA ASP A 136 -4.98 -21.86 -16.32
C ASP A 136 -4.62 -20.99 -15.11
N TRP A 137 -5.39 -21.08 -14.03
CA TRP A 137 -5.16 -20.27 -12.83
C TRP A 137 -3.89 -20.62 -12.04
N ASN A 138 -3.12 -21.62 -12.47
CA ASN A 138 -1.83 -22.00 -11.92
C ASN A 138 -0.65 -21.26 -12.58
N TYR A 139 -0.91 -20.17 -13.32
CA TYR A 139 0.10 -19.36 -14.01
C TYR A 139 1.29 -18.93 -13.15
N THR A 140 1.13 -18.77 -11.84
CA THR A 140 2.23 -18.48 -10.91
C THR A 140 3.40 -19.46 -11.02
N ARG A 141 3.14 -20.74 -11.31
CA ARG A 141 4.20 -21.73 -11.50
C ARG A 141 5.02 -21.50 -12.76
N HIS A 142 4.45 -20.86 -13.78
CA HIS A 142 5.21 -20.47 -14.97
C HIS A 142 6.25 -19.43 -14.61
N TRP A 143 5.83 -18.29 -14.03
CA TRP A 143 6.75 -17.26 -13.51
C TRP A 143 7.84 -17.85 -12.64
N TYR A 144 7.46 -18.70 -11.70
CA TYR A 144 8.40 -19.26 -10.74
C TYR A 144 9.42 -20.18 -11.40
N THR A 145 8.97 -21.14 -12.21
CA THR A 145 9.87 -22.15 -12.79
C THR A 145 10.73 -21.60 -13.92
N SER A 146 10.28 -20.60 -14.67
CA SER A 146 11.08 -19.96 -15.71
C SER A 146 12.19 -19.08 -15.15
N GLU A 147 12.05 -18.58 -13.92
CA GLU A 147 12.90 -17.52 -13.38
C GLU A 147 13.73 -17.90 -12.16
N VAL A 148 13.34 -18.92 -11.41
CA VAL A 148 14.10 -19.41 -10.24
C VAL A 148 15.56 -19.67 -10.62
N GLY A 149 15.79 -20.08 -11.87
CA GLY A 149 17.09 -20.28 -12.52
C GLY A 149 18.08 -19.10 -12.47
N TYR A 150 17.58 -17.88 -12.34
CA TYR A 150 18.39 -16.67 -12.42
C TYR A 150 18.60 -16.02 -11.04
N PHE A 151 17.89 -16.48 -10.02
CA PHE A 151 17.96 -15.92 -8.67
C PHE A 151 18.98 -16.65 -7.81
N LYS A 152 19.94 -15.93 -7.24
CA LYS A 152 21.01 -16.50 -6.43
C LYS A 152 20.92 -16.07 -4.96
N PRO A 153 21.43 -16.87 -4.01
CA PRO A 153 21.40 -16.53 -2.58
C PRO A 153 21.98 -15.14 -2.23
N GLU A 154 23.03 -14.70 -2.93
CA GLU A 154 23.63 -13.38 -2.75
C GLU A 154 22.68 -12.21 -3.06
N TYR A 155 21.62 -12.44 -3.85
CA TYR A 155 20.61 -11.42 -4.17
C TYR A 155 19.51 -11.31 -3.11
N ILE A 156 19.56 -12.08 -2.02
CA ILE A 156 18.54 -12.00 -0.96
C ILE A 156 18.69 -10.71 -0.16
N LYS A 157 19.93 -10.35 0.20
CA LYS A 157 20.25 -9.20 1.07
C LYS A 157 21.72 -8.75 0.92
N PRO A 158 21.99 -7.47 0.57
CA PRO A 158 21.01 -6.54 0.03
C PRO A 158 20.42 -7.10 -1.27
N PHE A 159 19.14 -6.84 -1.50
CA PHE A 159 18.49 -7.30 -2.72
C PHE A 159 19.04 -6.53 -3.91
N HIS A 160 19.54 -7.26 -4.89
CA HIS A 160 20.06 -6.71 -6.14
C HIS A 160 19.20 -7.21 -7.29
N PHE A 161 18.48 -6.30 -7.94
CA PHE A 161 17.69 -6.63 -9.12
C PHE A 161 18.62 -6.70 -10.35
N GLU A 162 19.32 -7.81 -10.51
CA GLU A 162 20.25 -8.07 -11.60
C GLU A 162 19.86 -9.34 -12.36
N GLY A 163 18.78 -9.29 -13.14
CA GLY A 163 18.41 -10.40 -14.03
C GLY A 163 16.93 -10.52 -14.32
N GLU A 164 16.59 -11.61 -15.03
CA GLU A 164 15.24 -11.98 -15.43
C GLU A 164 14.56 -12.83 -14.34
N PHE A 165 14.45 -12.28 -13.12
CA PHE A 165 13.81 -12.97 -11.99
C PHE A 165 12.77 -12.15 -11.25
N GLY A 166 12.31 -11.04 -11.85
CA GLY A 166 11.41 -10.10 -11.19
C GLY A 166 10.09 -10.71 -10.74
N HIS A 167 9.53 -11.63 -11.53
CA HIS A 167 8.29 -12.29 -11.16
C HIS A 167 8.52 -13.27 -10.01
N PHE A 168 9.59 -14.08 -10.08
CA PHE A 168 10.01 -14.99 -9.02
C PHE A 168 10.27 -14.25 -7.70
N SER A 169 11.06 -13.18 -7.73
CA SER A 169 11.44 -12.44 -6.52
C SER A 169 10.24 -11.75 -5.87
N GLN A 170 9.24 -11.32 -6.65
CA GLN A 170 7.98 -10.81 -6.10
C GLN A 170 7.16 -11.94 -5.44
N VAL A 171 7.07 -13.12 -6.04
CA VAL A 171 6.34 -14.27 -5.45
C VAL A 171 6.94 -14.69 -4.11
N ILE A 172 8.27 -14.59 -3.95
CA ILE A 172 8.99 -15.00 -2.74
C ILE A 172 9.30 -13.84 -1.79
N TRP A 173 8.75 -12.65 -2.03
CA TRP A 173 8.99 -11.49 -1.18
C TRP A 173 8.31 -11.68 0.19
N ALA A 174 9.08 -11.76 1.27
CA ALA A 174 8.60 -12.19 2.58
C ALA A 174 7.53 -11.29 3.16
N THR A 175 7.65 -9.97 2.98
CA THR A 175 6.70 -9.00 3.56
C THR A 175 5.41 -8.86 2.76
N THR A 176 5.37 -9.32 1.51
CA THR A 176 4.14 -9.39 0.72
C THR A 176 3.24 -10.46 1.32
N TRP A 177 1.99 -10.10 1.61
CA TRP A 177 1.00 -10.98 2.25
C TRP A 177 -0.40 -10.88 1.65
N LYS A 178 -0.65 -9.91 0.76
CA LYS A 178 -1.86 -9.81 -0.05
C LYS A 178 -1.55 -10.03 -1.52
N VAL A 179 -2.45 -10.71 -2.22
CA VAL A 179 -2.43 -10.86 -3.67
C VAL A 179 -3.84 -10.80 -4.23
N GLY A 180 -3.99 -10.19 -5.40
CA GLY A 180 -5.23 -10.23 -6.17
C GLY A 180 -4.90 -10.21 -7.66
N CYS A 181 -5.58 -11.05 -8.43
CA CYS A 181 -5.26 -11.25 -9.84
C CYS A 181 -6.50 -11.03 -10.73
N GLY A 182 -6.26 -10.87 -12.03
CA GLY A 182 -7.28 -10.77 -13.07
C GLY A 182 -6.78 -11.32 -14.40
N VAL A 183 -7.69 -11.66 -15.30
CA VAL A 183 -7.36 -12.21 -16.62
C VAL A 183 -8.34 -11.72 -17.68
N SER A 184 -7.81 -11.40 -18.86
CA SER A 184 -8.62 -11.02 -20.02
C SER A 184 -8.08 -11.68 -21.28
N GLY A 185 -8.96 -12.36 -21.99
CA GLY A 185 -8.72 -12.88 -23.32
C GLY A 185 -9.19 -11.89 -24.38
N TYR A 186 -8.37 -11.66 -25.40
CA TYR A 186 -8.67 -10.74 -26.49
C TYR A 186 -8.03 -11.20 -27.79
N THR A 187 -8.57 -10.76 -28.92
CA THR A 187 -7.98 -11.02 -30.24
C THR A 187 -7.30 -9.76 -30.75
N GLU A 188 -6.01 -9.84 -31.06
CA GLU A 188 -5.21 -8.77 -31.68
C GLU A 188 -4.49 -9.35 -32.89
N ASP A 189 -4.57 -8.69 -34.05
CA ASP A 189 -3.95 -9.14 -35.32
C ASP A 189 -4.27 -10.60 -35.68
N ASN A 190 -5.54 -11.02 -35.51
CA ASN A 190 -6.04 -12.39 -35.70
C ASN A 190 -5.41 -13.45 -34.76
N MET A 191 -4.73 -13.02 -33.70
CA MET A 191 -4.16 -13.90 -32.68
C MET A 191 -4.93 -13.77 -31.38
N LYS A 192 -5.30 -14.91 -30.79
CA LYS A 192 -5.90 -14.96 -29.45
C LYS A 192 -4.81 -14.76 -28.40
N ASN A 193 -5.00 -13.83 -27.49
CA ASN A 193 -4.11 -13.56 -26.38
C ASN A 193 -4.87 -13.68 -25.07
N LEU A 194 -4.21 -14.12 -24.01
CA LEU A 194 -4.67 -14.01 -22.62
C LEU A 194 -3.64 -13.20 -21.83
N LEU A 195 -4.07 -12.08 -21.26
CA LEU A 195 -3.27 -11.27 -20.35
C LEU A 195 -3.69 -11.54 -18.91
N TYR A 196 -2.80 -12.17 -18.14
CA TYR A 196 -2.95 -12.45 -16.72
C TYR A 196 -2.12 -11.45 -15.91
N THR A 197 -2.78 -10.77 -14.97
CA THR A 197 -2.17 -9.76 -14.09
C THR A 197 -2.36 -10.18 -12.65
N CYS A 198 -1.30 -10.16 -11.83
CA CYS A 198 -1.41 -10.24 -10.36
C CYS A 198 -0.78 -9.01 -9.72
N ASN A 199 -1.53 -8.38 -8.81
CA ASN A 199 -1.06 -7.30 -7.97
C ASN A 199 -0.74 -7.81 -6.56
N TYR A 200 0.34 -7.30 -5.96
CA TYR A 200 0.92 -7.80 -4.70
C TYR A 200 1.07 -6.69 -3.66
N GLY A 201 0.69 -6.98 -2.42
CA GLY A 201 0.63 -6.02 -1.33
C GLY A 201 1.29 -6.50 -0.03
N PRO A 202 2.17 -5.70 0.60
CA PRO A 202 2.92 -4.60 0.01
C PRO A 202 3.81 -5.06 -1.16
N ALA A 203 4.23 -4.11 -2.02
CA ALA A 203 5.15 -4.36 -3.12
C ALA A 203 6.49 -4.94 -2.63
N GLY A 204 7.04 -5.86 -3.42
CA GLY A 204 8.39 -6.39 -3.23
C GLY A 204 9.43 -5.74 -4.15
N ASN A 205 10.52 -6.46 -4.41
CA ASN A 205 11.58 -6.10 -5.35
C ASN A 205 12.24 -4.75 -5.09
N TRP A 206 12.33 -4.35 -3.82
CA TRP A 206 13.01 -3.11 -3.43
C TRP A 206 14.52 -3.29 -3.53
N GLN A 207 15.15 -2.50 -4.40
CA GLN A 207 16.61 -2.42 -4.50
C GLN A 207 17.22 -2.10 -3.13
N ASP A 208 18.31 -2.79 -2.80
CA ASP A 208 19.01 -2.74 -1.50
C ASP A 208 18.16 -3.19 -0.30
N GLY A 209 16.97 -3.73 -0.56
CA GLY A 209 16.08 -4.32 0.43
C GLY A 209 16.50 -5.72 0.87
N GLU A 210 15.55 -6.47 1.42
CA GLU A 210 15.74 -7.86 1.85
C GLU A 210 14.56 -8.68 1.35
N ALA A 211 14.78 -9.59 0.41
CA ALA A 211 13.71 -10.40 -0.18
C ALA A 211 13.04 -11.25 0.88
N TYR A 212 13.84 -11.89 1.73
CA TYR A 212 13.40 -12.55 2.95
C TYR A 212 14.54 -12.63 3.95
N LYS A 213 14.21 -12.77 5.24
CA LYS A 213 15.21 -12.93 6.28
C LYS A 213 15.69 -14.37 6.32
N VAL A 214 16.98 -14.60 6.05
CA VAL A 214 17.58 -15.94 6.15
C VAL A 214 17.57 -16.41 7.61
N GLY A 215 17.13 -17.64 7.84
CA GLY A 215 17.11 -18.26 9.16
C GLY A 215 16.12 -19.42 9.23
N SER A 216 16.01 -20.05 10.40
CA SER A 216 15.09 -21.17 10.61
C SER A 216 13.65 -20.75 10.31
N PRO A 217 12.84 -21.59 9.63
CA PRO A 217 11.46 -21.26 9.30
C PRO A 217 10.68 -20.77 10.52
N CYS A 218 9.86 -19.74 10.33
CA CYS A 218 9.06 -19.07 11.36
C CYS A 218 9.83 -18.44 12.55
N SER A 219 11.16 -18.48 12.60
CA SER A 219 11.94 -17.94 13.73
C SER A 219 11.93 -16.42 13.85
N ALA A 220 11.40 -15.71 12.83
CA ALA A 220 11.30 -14.26 12.82
C ALA A 220 9.96 -13.77 12.24
N CYS A 221 8.86 -14.51 12.47
CA CYS A 221 7.53 -14.05 12.09
C CYS A 221 7.21 -12.66 12.69
N PRO A 222 6.60 -11.74 11.91
CA PRO A 222 6.31 -10.38 12.36
C PRO A 222 5.23 -10.33 13.44
N GLU A 223 5.07 -9.16 14.09
CA GLU A 223 3.99 -8.95 15.08
C GLU A 223 2.61 -9.23 14.46
N ASN A 224 1.68 -9.72 15.29
CA ASN A 224 0.34 -10.16 14.90
C ASN A 224 0.31 -11.36 13.93
N THR A 225 1.35 -12.20 13.94
CA THR A 225 1.40 -13.44 13.15
C THR A 225 1.92 -14.62 13.99
N LYS A 226 1.69 -15.83 13.49
CA LYS A 226 2.22 -17.09 14.04
C LYS A 226 2.68 -18.00 12.89
N CYS A 227 3.45 -19.04 13.19
CA CYS A 227 3.73 -20.08 12.20
C CYS A 227 2.41 -20.75 11.76
N SER A 228 2.24 -20.97 10.46
CA SER A 228 1.02 -21.55 9.90
C SER A 228 0.99 -23.05 10.14
N ASP A 229 -0.18 -23.54 10.57
CA ASP A 229 -0.42 -24.98 10.75
C ASP A 229 -0.52 -25.72 9.39
N GLU A 230 -0.97 -25.02 8.34
CA GLU A 230 -1.14 -25.57 6.98
C GLU A 230 0.15 -25.50 6.16
N TYR A 231 0.90 -24.40 6.29
CA TYR A 231 2.17 -24.18 5.58
C TYR A 231 3.29 -23.93 6.60
N PRO A 232 3.98 -24.98 7.10
CA PRO A 232 4.88 -24.86 8.25
C PRO A 232 6.13 -24.01 8.01
N GLY A 233 6.41 -23.61 6.77
CA GLY A 233 7.44 -22.63 6.43
C GLY A 233 6.99 -21.17 6.51
N LEU A 234 5.69 -20.91 6.68
CA LEU A 234 5.08 -19.59 6.50
C LEU A 234 4.49 -19.01 7.80
N CYS A 235 4.50 -17.69 7.90
CA CYS A 235 3.84 -16.92 8.93
C CYS A 235 2.40 -16.58 8.51
N SER A 236 1.41 -16.99 9.29
CA SER A 236 -0.01 -16.65 9.10
C SER A 236 -0.45 -15.56 10.06
N SER A 237 -1.27 -14.63 9.56
CA SER A 237 -1.90 -13.55 10.34
C SER A 237 -2.76 -14.12 11.48
N LEU A 238 -2.70 -13.50 12.66
CA LEU A 238 -3.58 -13.82 13.79
C LEU A 238 -4.94 -13.12 13.68
N THR A 239 -4.98 -11.97 13.00
CA THR A 239 -6.18 -11.17 12.76
C THR A 239 -6.21 -10.68 11.31
N PRO A 240 -7.37 -10.22 10.79
CA PRO A 240 -7.48 -9.70 9.41
C PRO A 240 -6.59 -8.48 9.10
N ASN A 241 -6.04 -7.84 10.13
CA ASN A 241 -5.13 -6.70 10.01
C ASN A 241 -3.72 -7.10 9.51
N GLY A 242 -3.43 -8.40 9.44
CA GLY A 242 -2.16 -8.89 8.88
C GLY A 242 -0.93 -8.54 9.72
N PRO A 243 0.28 -8.70 9.18
CA PRO A 243 1.52 -8.40 9.91
C PRO A 243 1.58 -6.92 10.28
N GLN A 244 1.91 -6.64 11.54
CA GLN A 244 2.03 -5.27 12.04
C GLN A 244 3.50 -4.80 12.01
N PRO A 245 3.75 -3.53 11.65
CA PRO A 245 5.10 -2.98 11.71
C PRO A 245 5.60 -3.03 13.16
N LYS A 246 6.86 -3.43 13.34
CA LYS A 246 7.48 -3.41 14.66
C LYS A 246 7.56 -1.96 15.14
N ARG A 247 6.93 -1.67 16.29
CA ARG A 247 7.00 -0.34 16.89
C ARG A 247 8.45 -0.04 17.25
N PRO A 248 8.97 1.16 16.93
CA PRO A 248 10.33 1.53 17.30
C PRO A 248 10.48 1.59 18.82
N ASN A 249 11.71 1.51 19.31
CA ASN A 249 11.97 1.72 20.74
C ASN A 249 11.55 3.16 21.11
N THR A 250 10.58 3.31 21.99
CA THR A 250 10.03 4.61 22.37
C THR A 250 10.99 5.42 23.25
N ASP A 251 12.00 4.79 23.85
CA ASP A 251 13.01 5.48 24.68
C ASP A 251 13.84 6.49 23.88
N ASP A 252 13.92 6.32 22.55
CA ASP A 252 14.59 7.26 21.64
C ASP A 252 13.73 8.49 21.30
N TYR A 253 12.50 8.56 21.81
CA TYR A 253 11.51 9.59 21.49
C TYR A 253 11.08 10.36 22.74
N LEU A 254 10.93 11.67 22.57
CA LEU A 254 10.28 12.53 23.55
C LEU A 254 8.74 12.45 23.41
N LEU A 255 8.28 12.19 22.19
CA LEU A 255 6.88 11.92 21.86
C LEU A 255 6.82 10.95 20.66
N TYR A 256 6.00 9.91 20.77
CA TYR A 256 5.69 9.00 19.68
C TYR A 256 4.22 8.62 19.78
N CYS A 257 3.44 8.99 18.77
CA CYS A 257 2.01 8.70 18.69
C CYS A 257 1.69 8.06 17.34
N ASP A 258 1.01 6.92 17.37
CA ASP A 258 0.60 6.15 16.18
C ASP A 258 -0.88 5.74 16.19
N PHE A 259 -1.69 6.36 17.05
CA PHE A 259 -3.12 6.10 17.20
C PHE A 259 -3.45 4.64 17.55
N SER A 260 -2.48 3.92 18.13
CA SER A 260 -2.68 2.58 18.65
C SER A 260 -3.11 2.62 20.11
N ASP A 261 -3.67 1.52 20.61
CA ASP A 261 -4.00 1.37 22.03
C ASP A 261 -2.75 1.37 22.93
N LYS A 262 -1.55 1.34 22.33
CA LYS A 262 -0.25 1.44 23.02
C LYS A 262 0.26 2.88 23.10
N ASP A 263 -0.49 3.88 22.62
CA ASP A 263 -0.08 5.28 22.70
C ASP A 263 0.18 5.73 24.15
N PRO A 264 1.31 6.41 24.41
CA PRO A 264 1.61 6.92 25.75
C PRO A 264 0.61 8.00 26.17
N GLN A 265 0.46 8.19 27.47
CA GLN A 265 -0.55 9.10 28.04
C GLN A 265 -0.40 10.55 27.53
N ASN A 266 0.83 11.00 27.27
CA ASN A 266 1.10 12.34 26.74
C ASN A 266 0.61 12.55 25.30
N CYS A 267 0.30 11.49 24.53
CA CYS A 267 -0.42 11.64 23.26
C CYS A 267 -1.85 12.17 23.44
N LYS A 268 -2.46 12.00 24.62
CA LYS A 268 -3.79 12.57 24.92
C LYS A 268 -3.76 14.07 25.17
N ASP A 269 -2.60 14.62 25.51
CA ASP A 269 -2.41 16.06 25.72
C ASP A 269 -2.21 16.81 24.39
N VAL A 270 -1.94 16.07 23.30
CA VAL A 270 -1.80 16.61 21.95
C VAL A 270 -3.17 17.05 21.45
N LYS A 271 -3.26 18.32 21.07
CA LYS A 271 -4.49 18.91 20.55
C LYS A 271 -4.43 19.02 19.04
N ILE A 272 -5.40 18.42 18.37
CA ILE A 272 -5.66 18.63 16.94
C ILE A 272 -6.81 19.62 16.85
N SER A 273 -6.58 20.76 16.20
CA SER A 273 -7.56 21.85 16.10
C SER A 273 -7.43 22.55 14.75
N GLY A 274 -8.49 23.15 14.25
CA GLY A 274 -8.46 23.87 12.97
C GLY A 274 -9.87 24.14 12.47
N SER A 275 -9.98 24.30 11.16
CA SER A 275 -11.26 24.58 10.49
C SER A 275 -12.27 23.44 10.59
N LYS A 276 -11.80 22.20 10.74
CA LYS A 276 -12.64 20.98 10.74
C LYS A 276 -12.11 19.94 11.72
N GLU A 277 -13.03 19.14 12.24
CA GLU A 277 -12.68 17.89 12.93
C GLU A 277 -12.19 16.85 11.91
N MET A 278 -11.26 16.01 12.35
CA MET A 278 -10.70 14.95 11.51
C MET A 278 -11.33 13.61 11.84
N GLU A 279 -11.70 12.89 10.79
CA GLU A 279 -12.24 11.53 10.88
C GLU A 279 -11.11 10.52 11.10
N THR A 280 -11.47 9.33 11.59
CA THR A 280 -10.51 8.23 11.77
C THR A 280 -10.72 7.18 10.68
N GLY A 281 -9.73 7.02 9.81
CA GLY A 281 -9.67 5.95 8.83
C GLY A 281 -8.93 4.72 9.37
N LYS A 282 -9.03 3.61 8.62
CA LYS A 282 -8.37 2.34 8.94
C LYS A 282 -7.48 1.89 7.77
N LEU A 283 -6.30 1.40 8.14
CA LEU A 283 -5.39 0.63 7.29
C LEU A 283 -5.23 -0.74 7.93
N TYR A 284 -4.72 -1.72 7.18
CA TYR A 284 -4.30 -2.99 7.78
C TYR A 284 -3.30 -2.78 8.93
N THR A 285 -2.38 -1.82 8.80
CA THR A 285 -1.32 -1.56 9.78
C THR A 285 -1.69 -0.58 10.90
N GLY A 286 -2.97 -0.16 11.00
CA GLY A 286 -3.40 0.73 12.08
C GLY A 286 -4.46 1.75 11.68
N SER A 287 -4.53 2.84 12.45
CA SER A 287 -5.48 3.92 12.22
C SER A 287 -4.77 5.15 11.66
N TYR A 288 -5.51 6.03 10.98
CA TYR A 288 -5.01 7.33 10.55
C TYR A 288 -6.09 8.39 10.70
N LYS A 289 -5.69 9.65 10.75
CA LYS A 289 -6.61 10.80 10.71
C LYS A 289 -6.72 11.33 9.29
N THR A 290 -7.92 11.70 8.87
CA THR A 290 -8.20 12.22 7.52
C THR A 290 -9.23 13.35 7.55
N ALA A 291 -9.07 14.31 6.66
CA ALA A 291 -10.08 15.31 6.35
C ALA A 291 -9.82 15.94 4.97
N VAL A 292 -10.89 16.50 4.38
CA VAL A 292 -10.82 17.31 3.16
C VAL A 292 -11.05 18.77 3.51
N PHE A 293 -10.08 19.60 3.13
CA PHE A 293 -10.01 21.02 3.42
C PHE A 293 -10.26 21.82 2.14
N ASN A 294 -11.10 22.85 2.25
CA ASN A 294 -11.36 23.83 1.21
C ASN A 294 -10.34 24.97 1.25
N ALA A 295 -10.38 25.85 0.26
CA ALA A 295 -9.55 27.05 0.20
C ALA A 295 -9.55 27.85 1.52
N GLY A 296 -8.34 28.15 2.03
CA GLY A 296 -8.13 28.89 3.27
C GLY A 296 -8.38 28.11 4.57
N GLU A 297 -8.87 26.86 4.49
CA GLU A 297 -9.02 25.99 5.66
C GLU A 297 -7.67 25.38 6.07
N ASN A 298 -7.56 25.05 7.35
CA ASN A 298 -6.33 24.50 7.92
C ASN A 298 -6.61 23.53 9.08
N VAL A 299 -5.58 22.78 9.45
CA VAL A 299 -5.51 22.01 10.69
C VAL A 299 -4.13 22.14 11.31
N SER A 300 -4.10 22.23 12.63
CA SER A 300 -2.89 22.30 13.45
C SER A 300 -2.85 21.19 14.48
N ILE A 301 -1.67 20.63 14.68
CA ILE A 301 -1.36 19.61 15.68
C ILE A 301 -0.35 20.22 16.66
N SER A 302 -0.80 20.44 17.89
CA SER A 302 0.03 21.01 18.96
C SER A 302 0.69 19.88 19.75
N PHE A 303 1.97 19.61 19.47
CA PHE A 303 2.69 18.50 20.08
C PHE A 303 2.98 18.74 21.57
N GLY A 304 3.02 20.00 21.99
CA GLY A 304 3.38 20.40 23.35
C GLY A 304 4.80 20.95 23.43
N LYS A 305 5.35 20.96 24.65
CA LYS A 305 6.67 21.53 24.95
C LYS A 305 7.70 20.45 25.19
N PHE A 306 8.87 20.61 24.55
CA PHE A 306 9.95 19.64 24.64
C PHE A 306 11.30 20.35 24.77
N GLN A 307 12.25 19.69 25.43
CA GLN A 307 13.62 20.15 25.55
C GLN A 307 14.56 18.96 25.39
N HIS A 308 15.65 19.14 24.64
CA HIS A 308 16.70 18.12 24.53
C HIS A 308 18.04 18.79 24.25
N LYS A 309 19.11 18.29 24.89
CA LYS A 309 20.45 18.88 24.81
C LYS A 309 21.01 18.95 23.37
N ASP A 310 20.65 17.98 22.54
CA ASP A 310 21.15 17.82 21.17
C ASP A 310 20.19 18.38 20.08
N GLY A 311 19.14 19.10 20.49
CA GLY A 311 18.10 19.56 19.58
C GLY A 311 16.89 18.63 19.47
N LEU A 312 15.87 19.14 18.79
CA LEU A 312 14.54 18.53 18.67
C LEU A 312 14.25 18.22 17.20
N CYS A 313 13.86 16.99 16.89
CA CYS A 313 13.38 16.60 15.58
C CYS A 313 11.89 16.30 15.65
N ALA A 314 11.08 17.24 15.16
CA ALA A 314 9.63 17.10 15.09
C ALA A 314 9.24 16.48 13.75
N TYR A 315 8.26 15.58 13.73
CA TYR A 315 7.83 14.91 12.51
C TYR A 315 6.36 14.54 12.52
N VAL A 316 5.81 14.43 11.31
CA VAL A 316 4.53 13.80 10.99
C VAL A 316 4.78 12.82 9.86
N ILE A 317 4.26 11.59 9.95
CA ILE A 317 4.16 10.69 8.80
C ILE A 317 2.76 10.83 8.23
N GLY A 318 2.70 11.31 7.00
CA GLY A 318 1.43 11.62 6.35
C GLY A 318 1.53 11.66 4.84
N ARG A 319 0.39 11.94 4.24
CA ARG A 319 0.20 12.16 2.80
C ARG A 319 -0.86 13.23 2.59
N PHE A 320 -0.69 14.01 1.54
CA PHE A 320 -1.61 15.10 1.22
C PHE A 320 -1.48 15.48 -0.25
N GLY A 321 -2.54 16.08 -0.76
CA GLY A 321 -2.61 16.52 -2.13
C GLY A 321 -4.02 16.95 -2.50
N PRO A 322 -4.29 17.17 -3.78
CA PRO A 322 -5.62 17.55 -4.23
C PRO A 322 -6.60 16.40 -3.98
N ASN A 323 -7.83 16.74 -3.61
CA ASN A 323 -8.90 15.75 -3.39
C ASN A 323 -9.30 15.02 -4.68
N ASP A 324 -8.88 15.53 -5.84
CA ASP A 324 -8.92 14.90 -7.15
C ASP A 324 -7.57 15.14 -7.83
N ALA A 325 -6.85 14.07 -8.21
CA ALA A 325 -5.50 14.17 -8.77
C ALA A 325 -5.42 14.88 -10.14
N THR A 326 -6.56 15.18 -10.78
CA THR A 326 -6.63 16.03 -11.98
C THR A 326 -6.46 17.52 -11.66
N GLN A 327 -6.59 17.91 -10.39
CA GLN A 327 -6.53 19.29 -9.93
C GLN A 327 -5.14 19.68 -9.40
N SER A 328 -4.89 20.99 -9.26
CA SER A 328 -3.61 21.50 -8.76
C SER A 328 -3.43 21.22 -7.27
N ALA A 329 -2.26 20.70 -6.89
CA ALA A 329 -1.83 20.62 -5.51
C ALA A 329 -1.40 22.00 -4.99
N LYS A 330 -2.21 22.60 -4.12
CA LYS A 330 -1.99 23.95 -3.56
C LYS A 330 -2.25 23.95 -2.06
N SER A 331 -1.26 23.47 -1.31
CA SER A 331 -1.28 23.44 0.14
C SER A 331 0.14 23.49 0.68
N SER A 332 0.28 23.92 1.93
CA SER A 332 1.57 24.04 2.60
C SER A 332 1.56 23.39 3.98
N VAL A 333 2.76 22.99 4.42
CA VAL A 333 2.99 22.44 5.77
C VAL A 333 4.02 23.30 6.49
N LYS A 334 3.75 23.60 7.75
CA LYS A 334 4.55 24.54 8.54
C LYS A 334 4.83 23.95 9.91
N PHE A 335 6.09 23.99 10.32
CA PHE A 335 6.48 23.76 11.71
C PHE A 335 6.75 25.10 12.38
N LYS A 336 6.07 25.34 13.49
CA LYS A 336 6.31 26.49 14.37
C LYS A 336 6.96 26.00 15.65
N PHE A 337 8.07 26.65 15.99
CA PHE A 337 8.74 26.49 17.28
C PHE A 337 8.65 27.80 18.04
N SER A 338 8.14 27.78 19.27
CA SER A 338 8.06 28.98 20.12
C SER A 338 8.61 28.75 21.51
N SER A 339 9.22 29.80 22.07
CA SER A 339 9.67 29.85 23.46
C SER A 339 9.35 31.25 23.99
N SER A 340 9.01 31.37 25.28
CA SER A 340 8.75 32.68 25.91
C SER A 340 9.90 33.66 25.65
N GLY A 341 9.57 34.87 25.17
CA GLY A 341 10.53 35.94 24.91
C GLY A 341 11.35 35.81 23.62
N LEU A 342 11.09 34.82 22.76
CA LEU A 342 11.77 34.66 21.47
C LEU A 342 10.76 34.43 20.33
N ILE A 343 10.92 35.18 19.24
CA ILE A 343 10.19 34.96 17.98
C ILE A 343 11.11 34.22 17.03
N PHE A 344 10.80 32.97 16.74
CA PHE A 344 11.46 32.24 15.65
C PHE A 344 10.61 32.37 14.38
N PRO A 345 11.23 32.54 13.20
CA PRO A 345 10.48 32.41 11.95
C PRO A 345 9.85 31.01 11.87
N SER A 346 8.61 30.93 11.39
CA SER A 346 8.03 29.64 11.03
C SER A 346 8.87 29.02 9.93
N PHE A 347 9.22 27.75 10.10
CA PHE A 347 9.93 27.02 9.06
C PHE A 347 8.88 26.41 8.15
N MET A 348 8.69 27.06 6.99
CA MET A 348 7.98 26.43 5.88
C MET A 348 8.89 25.38 5.28
N LYS A 349 8.43 24.14 5.28
CA LYS A 349 9.02 23.11 4.45
C LYS A 349 8.12 23.02 3.22
N ASP A 350 8.68 23.32 2.05
CA ASP A 350 8.01 23.00 0.78
C ASP A 350 7.94 21.47 0.66
N SER A 351 6.95 20.89 1.34
CA SER A 351 6.65 19.49 1.19
C SER A 351 5.84 19.35 -0.08
N ARG A 352 6.41 18.66 -1.07
CA ARG A 352 5.68 18.32 -2.29
C ARG A 352 4.48 17.46 -1.89
N SER A 353 3.32 17.75 -2.45
CA SER A 353 2.17 16.85 -2.34
C SER A 353 2.59 15.44 -2.75
N SER A 354 2.14 14.45 -1.99
CA SER A 354 2.44 13.06 -2.26
C SER A 354 1.28 12.20 -1.82
N PRO A 355 0.76 11.31 -2.69
CA PRO A 355 -0.24 10.32 -2.32
C PRO A 355 0.34 9.14 -1.53
N SER A 356 1.67 9.07 -1.41
CA SER A 356 2.38 8.06 -0.62
C SER A 356 2.69 8.56 0.79
N TRP A 357 2.58 7.65 1.76
CA TRP A 357 3.00 7.90 3.14
C TRP A 357 4.49 8.23 3.20
N HIS A 358 4.84 9.38 3.77
CA HIS A 358 6.23 9.80 3.90
C HIS A 358 6.43 10.63 5.17
N THR A 359 7.68 10.73 5.62
CA THR A 359 8.03 11.49 6.81
C THR A 359 8.24 12.96 6.46
N ILE A 360 7.43 13.83 7.07
CA ILE A 360 7.53 15.28 7.02
C ILE A 360 8.13 15.73 8.36
N GLY A 361 9.45 15.85 8.41
CA GLY A 361 10.17 16.25 9.62
C GLY A 361 11.06 17.47 9.45
N ILE A 362 11.36 18.12 10.57
CA ILE A 362 12.34 19.21 10.68
C ILE A 362 13.16 19.08 11.96
N LEU A 363 14.47 19.33 11.84
CA LEU A 363 15.40 19.39 12.95
C LEU A 363 15.60 20.84 13.41
N MET A 364 15.38 21.09 14.69
CA MET A 364 15.67 22.34 15.37
C MET A 364 16.87 22.16 16.32
N ARG A 365 18.00 22.81 16.01
CA ARG A 365 19.22 22.74 16.83
C ARG A 365 19.16 23.77 17.97
N THR A 366 18.50 23.40 19.06
CA THR A 366 18.42 24.22 20.28
C THR A 366 18.37 23.31 21.51
N SER A 367 18.99 23.76 22.61
CA SER A 367 18.86 23.12 23.91
C SER A 367 17.77 23.75 24.79
N ARG A 368 17.06 24.76 24.29
CA ARG A 368 15.96 25.41 25.01
C ARG A 368 14.69 24.57 24.92
N GLU A 369 13.81 24.74 25.90
CA GLU A 369 12.45 24.22 25.81
C GLU A 369 11.69 24.97 24.70
N MET A 370 11.05 24.21 23.82
CA MET A 370 10.31 24.75 22.68
C MET A 370 8.92 24.12 22.65
N GLU A 371 7.91 24.96 22.49
CA GLU A 371 6.57 24.54 22.09
C GLU A 371 6.55 24.30 20.57
N ILE A 372 5.97 23.19 20.15
CA ILE A 372 5.99 22.73 18.76
C ILE A 372 4.56 22.58 18.23
N THR A 373 4.29 23.21 17.09
CA THR A 373 3.05 23.06 16.34
C THR A 373 3.34 22.71 14.88
N TYR A 374 2.63 21.72 14.37
CA TYR A 374 2.56 21.42 12.94
C TYR A 374 1.25 21.98 12.37
N THR A 375 1.28 22.67 11.25
CA THR A 375 0.08 23.18 10.57
C THR A 375 0.08 22.75 9.11
N TYR A 376 -1.03 22.17 8.68
CA TYR A 376 -1.40 21.96 7.28
C TYR A 376 -2.42 23.03 6.87
N GLU A 377 -2.19 23.71 5.75
CA GLU A 377 -3.02 24.82 5.29
C GLU A 377 -3.24 24.73 3.77
N VAL A 378 -4.47 25.01 3.33
CA VAL A 378 -4.86 25.04 1.92
C VAL A 378 -4.85 26.48 1.42
N ASP A 379 -4.24 26.73 0.26
CA ASP A 379 -4.11 28.08 -0.28
C ASP A 379 -5.50 28.69 -0.59
N ALA A 380 -5.63 30.01 -0.50
CA ALA A 380 -6.91 30.71 -0.62
C ALA A 380 -7.58 30.60 -2.01
N ASP A 381 -6.83 30.18 -3.04
CA ASP A 381 -7.31 29.97 -4.41
C ASP A 381 -7.21 28.48 -4.84
N ALA A 382 -7.01 27.58 -3.88
CA ALA A 382 -6.84 26.16 -4.15
C ALA A 382 -8.17 25.42 -4.32
N PRO A 383 -8.21 24.39 -5.18
CA PRO A 383 -9.26 23.38 -5.10
C PRO A 383 -9.15 22.60 -3.79
N ALA A 384 -10.21 21.87 -3.41
CA ALA A 384 -10.21 21.07 -2.20
C ALA A 384 -9.01 20.11 -2.14
N GLN A 385 -8.35 20.05 -0.98
CA GLN A 385 -7.19 19.21 -0.74
C GLN A 385 -7.48 18.24 0.42
N TYR A 386 -6.88 17.06 0.40
CA TYR A 386 -6.94 16.14 1.53
C TYR A 386 -5.64 16.17 2.32
N PHE A 387 -5.73 15.90 3.62
CA PHE A 387 -4.57 15.63 4.46
C PHE A 387 -4.83 14.43 5.35
N GLU A 388 -3.86 13.52 5.36
CA GLU A 388 -3.88 12.30 6.14
C GLU A 388 -2.57 12.10 6.89
N PHE A 389 -2.65 11.63 8.13
CA PHE A 389 -1.47 11.26 8.90
C PHE A 389 -1.76 10.09 9.84
N ASN A 390 -0.78 9.21 10.00
CA ASN A 390 -0.89 7.98 10.80
C ASN A 390 0.12 7.92 11.95
N GLN A 391 1.11 8.82 11.96
CA GLN A 391 2.10 8.91 13.02
C GLN A 391 2.59 10.34 13.15
N TYR A 392 2.95 10.75 14.36
CA TYR A 392 3.63 12.02 14.62
C TYR A 392 4.43 11.93 15.92
N GLY A 393 5.38 12.83 16.10
CA GLY A 393 6.19 12.83 17.31
C GLY A 393 7.37 13.79 17.31
N VAL A 394 8.17 13.65 18.36
CA VAL A 394 9.39 14.43 18.61
C VAL A 394 10.50 13.51 19.08
N ARG A 395 11.66 13.58 18.45
CA ARG A 395 12.90 12.89 18.88
C ARG A 395 13.94 13.87 19.38
N GLY A 396 14.84 13.39 20.23
CA GLY A 396 16.07 14.11 20.57
C GLY A 396 17.21 13.76 19.61
N GLY A 397 17.92 14.78 19.09
CA GLY A 397 19.34 14.60 18.73
C GLY A 397 19.77 13.78 17.50
N LYS A 398 18.96 13.65 16.44
CA LYS A 398 19.32 13.46 14.99
C LYS A 398 18.02 13.11 14.22
N MET A 399 17.99 13.37 12.91
CA MET A 399 16.89 12.94 12.03
C MET A 399 16.94 11.43 11.82
#